data_AF-A0A2M8IU16-F1
#
_entry.id   AF-A0A2M8IU16-F1
#
_cell.length_a   1.000
_cell.length_b   1.000
_cell.length_c   1.000
_cell.angle_alpha   90.00
_cell.angle_beta   90.00
_cell.angle_gamma   90.00
#
_symmetry.space_group_name_H-M   'P 1'
#
loop_
_entity.id
_entity.type
_entity.pdbx_description
1 polymer ?
#
loop_
_entity_poly.entity_id
_entity_poly.type
_entity_poly.pdbx_seq_one_letter_code
_entity_poly.pdbx_strand_id
1 'polypeptide(L)'
;MAELACIVWGSSGHARVLRDLLDDLGGHIVALVDRDPQAVSVVEGAPVLAGQAGLSKFLETWQGERLGGCVAIGGARGADRREVLDVFAAAGLDLP
;
A
#
# COMPACT_ATOMS: atom_id res chain seq x y z
N MET A 1 13.48 -14.15 10.22
CA MET A 1 12.55 -13.97 9.09
C MET A 1 12.51 -12.48 8.84
N ALA A 2 12.68 -12.02 7.59
CA ALA A 2 12.58 -10.59 7.29
C ALA A 2 11.14 -10.13 7.57
N GLU A 3 10.98 -8.97 8.21
CA GLU A 3 9.66 -8.40 8.46
C GLU A 3 9.07 -7.95 7.11
N LEU A 4 7.87 -8.41 6.78
CA LEU A 4 7.20 -8.04 5.52
C LEU A 4 6.58 -6.64 5.67
N ALA A 5 7.31 -5.60 5.26
CA ALA A 5 6.80 -4.25 5.18
C ALA A 5 6.01 -4.04 3.89
N CYS A 6 4.75 -3.61 3.97
CA CYS A 6 3.91 -3.41 2.79
C CYS A 6 3.30 -2.00 2.68
N ILE A 7 3.27 -1.49 1.46
CA ILE A 7 2.45 -0.34 1.06
C ILE A 7 1.17 -0.86 0.44
N VAL A 8 0.03 -0.35 0.90
CA VAL A 8 -1.29 -0.77 0.40
C VAL A 8 -1.95 0.34 -0.39
N TRP A 9 -2.29 0.11 -1.66
CA TRP A 9 -3.12 1.05 -2.42
C TRP A 9 -4.60 0.79 -2.18
N GLY A 10 -5.26 1.76 -1.57
CA GLY A 10 -6.65 1.76 -1.13
C GLY A 10 -6.72 1.90 0.39
N SER A 11 -7.39 2.94 0.89
CA SER A 11 -7.51 3.22 2.33
C SER A 11 -8.82 2.71 2.96
N SER A 12 -9.64 1.94 2.23
CA SER A 12 -11.00 1.55 2.65
C SER A 12 -11.05 0.17 3.33
N GLY A 13 -12.24 -0.41 3.49
CA GLY A 13 -12.47 -1.65 4.26
C GLY A 13 -11.57 -2.84 3.88
N HIS A 14 -11.11 -2.94 2.63
CA HIS A 14 -10.17 -3.99 2.20
C HIS A 14 -8.79 -3.87 2.85
N ALA A 15 -8.35 -2.66 3.20
CA ALA A 15 -7.07 -2.46 3.88
C ALA A 15 -7.07 -3.00 5.32
N ARG A 16 -8.23 -3.05 5.99
CA ARG A 16 -8.34 -3.69 7.33
C ARG A 16 -8.11 -5.20 7.25
N VAL A 17 -8.65 -5.85 6.22
CA VAL A 17 -8.46 -7.30 6.00
C VAL A 17 -7.00 -7.60 5.66
N LEU A 18 -6.36 -6.76 4.85
CA LEU A 18 -4.94 -6.90 4.53
C LEU A 18 -4.04 -6.69 5.75
N ARG A 19 -4.38 -5.75 6.65
CA ARG A 19 -3.67 -5.58 7.91
C ARG A 19 -3.65 -6.89 8.70
N ASP A 20 -4.83 -7.45 8.96
CA ASP A 20 -4.95 -8.65 9.80
C ASP A 20 -4.18 -9.84 9.18
N LEU A 21 -4.21 -9.97 7.84
CA LEU A 21 -3.47 -11.01 7.12
C LEU A 21 -1.94 -10.78 7.13
N LEU A 22 -1.48 -9.54 7.06
CA LEU A 22 -0.05 -9.21 7.15
C LEU A 22 0.47 -9.43 8.58
N ASP A 23 -0.30 -9.03 9.58
CA ASP A 23 0.05 -9.23 11.00
C ASP A 23 0.20 -10.74 11.31
N ASP A 24 -0.70 -11.59 10.80
CA ASP A 24 -0.62 -13.06 10.93
C ASP A 24 0.64 -13.65 10.26
N LEU A 25 1.18 -12.99 9.24
CA LEU A 25 2.42 -13.38 8.54
C LEU A 25 3.68 -12.75 9.14
N GLY A 26 3.57 -11.96 10.22
CA GLY A 26 4.67 -11.21 10.81
C GLY A 26 5.13 -10.01 9.97
N GLY A 27 4.26 -9.53 9.08
CA GLY A 27 4.43 -8.28 8.35
C GLY A 27 3.66 -7.12 8.98
N HIS A 28 3.75 -5.94 8.38
CA HIS A 28 2.99 -4.77 8.79
C HIS A 28 2.79 -3.79 7.63
N ILE A 29 1.76 -2.95 7.74
CA ILE A 29 1.49 -1.89 6.77
C ILE A 29 2.25 -0.63 7.17
N VAL A 30 3.12 -0.14 6.29
CA VAL A 30 3.93 1.07 6.56
C VAL A 30 3.27 2.34 6.02
N ALA A 31 2.39 2.22 5.04
CA ALA A 31 1.66 3.33 4.44
C ALA A 31 0.45 2.83 3.65
N LEU A 32 -0.60 3.66 3.58
CA LEU A 32 -1.73 3.50 2.67
C LEU A 32 -1.62 4.53 1.55
N VAL A 33 -2.03 4.19 0.34
CA VAL A 33 -2.12 5.14 -0.79
C VAL A 33 -3.57 5.28 -1.19
N ASP A 34 -4.08 6.50 -1.29
CA ASP A 34 -5.43 6.75 -1.79
C ASP A 34 -5.45 7.93 -2.77
N ARG A 35 -6.38 7.91 -3.73
CA ARG A 35 -6.59 9.02 -4.65
C ARG A 35 -7.41 10.15 -4.00
N ASP A 36 -8.21 9.82 -2.98
CA ASP A 36 -8.96 10.81 -2.22
C ASP A 36 -8.04 11.50 -1.20
N PRO A 37 -7.78 12.82 -1.32
CA PRO A 37 -6.96 13.56 -0.36
C PRO A 37 -7.62 13.71 1.02
N GLN A 38 -8.90 13.39 1.16
CA GLN A 38 -9.63 13.35 2.44
C GLN A 38 -9.68 11.94 3.03
N ALA A 39 -9.05 10.96 2.39
CA ALA A 39 -8.96 9.60 2.91
C ALA A 39 -8.29 9.59 4.29
N VAL A 40 -8.94 8.90 5.23
CA VAL A 40 -8.44 8.70 6.59
C VAL A 40 -7.85 7.30 6.68
N SER A 41 -6.72 7.16 7.38
CA SER A 41 -6.12 5.85 7.56
C SER A 41 -7.06 4.94 8.35
N VAL A 42 -7.35 3.76 7.80
CA VAL A 42 -8.06 2.69 8.52
C VAL A 42 -7.10 1.80 9.32
N VAL A 43 -5.80 2.09 9.26
CA VAL A 43 -4.73 1.38 9.96
C VAL A 43 -4.06 2.40 10.89
N GLU A 44 -4.14 2.14 12.20
CA GLU A 44 -3.55 3.02 13.21
C GLU A 44 -2.04 3.14 13.01
N GLY A 45 -1.51 4.37 13.05
CA GLY A 45 -0.08 4.64 12.86
C GLY A 45 0.42 4.66 11.41
N ALA A 46 -0.35 4.16 10.43
CA ALA A 46 0.05 4.21 9.02
C ALA A 46 -0.42 5.53 8.36
N PRO A 47 0.48 6.31 7.71
CA PRO A 47 0.10 7.50 6.97
C PRO A 47 -0.69 7.16 5.70
N VAL A 48 -1.56 8.09 5.27
CA VAL A 48 -2.21 8.02 3.95
C VAL A 48 -1.48 8.94 2.98
N LEU A 49 -0.97 8.36 1.89
CA LEU A 49 -0.27 9.03 0.82
C LEU A 49 -1.26 9.40 -0.29
N ALA A 50 -1.19 10.64 -0.77
CA ALA A 50 -2.05 11.12 -1.84
C ALA A 50 -1.54 10.62 -3.21
N GLY A 51 -2.10 9.51 -3.67
CA GLY A 51 -1.84 8.89 -4.97
C GLY A 51 -0.36 8.61 -5.24
N GLN A 52 -0.01 8.59 -6.53
CA GLN A 52 1.34 8.27 -6.98
C GLN A 52 2.38 9.32 -6.54
N ALA A 53 2.00 10.59 -6.48
CA ALA A 53 2.91 11.65 -6.04
C ALA A 53 3.28 11.49 -4.57
N GLY A 54 2.32 11.13 -3.72
CA GLY A 54 2.57 10.79 -2.31
C GLY A 54 3.45 9.55 -2.18
N LEU A 55 3.19 8.52 -2.98
CA LEU A 55 4.01 7.30 -3.03
C LEU A 55 5.47 7.60 -3.38
N SER A 56 5.73 8.34 -4.46
CA SER A 56 7.10 8.66 -4.89
C SER A 56 7.89 9.36 -3.79
N LYS A 57 7.29 10.39 -3.16
CA LYS A 57 7.92 11.13 -2.06
C LYS A 57 8.21 10.25 -0.85
N PHE A 58 7.31 9.30 -0.54
CA PHE A 58 7.54 8.35 0.54
C PHE A 58 8.69 7.40 0.24
N LEU A 59 8.79 6.90 -1.00
CA LEU A 59 9.87 6.00 -1.39
C LEU A 59 11.23 6.70 -1.43
N GLU A 60 11.27 8.00 -1.76
CA GLU A 60 12.49 8.81 -1.68
C GLU A 60 13.03 8.95 -0.25
N THR A 61 12.17 8.89 0.77
CA THR A 61 12.55 9.00 2.19
C THR A 61 12.66 7.66 2.89
N TRP A 62 12.17 6.58 2.27
CA TRP A 62 12.22 5.24 2.83
C TRP A 62 13.64 4.69 2.84
N GLN A 63 14.14 4.34 4.02
CA GLN A 63 15.44 3.68 4.21
C GLN A 63 15.32 2.29 4.86
N GLY A 64 14.10 1.77 4.96
CA GLY A 64 13.82 0.47 5.59
C GLY A 64 14.12 -0.71 4.67
N GLU A 65 13.63 -1.89 5.07
CA GLU A 65 13.77 -3.13 4.31
C GLU A 65 12.99 -3.08 2.97
N ARG A 66 13.07 -4.19 2.21
CA ARG A 66 12.31 -4.35 0.97
C ARG A 66 10.82 -4.14 1.22
N LEU A 67 10.22 -3.30 0.39
CA LEU A 67 8.79 -2.99 0.45
C LEU A 67 8.00 -3.82 -0.55
N GLY A 68 6.97 -4.50 -0.04
CA GLY A 68 5.93 -5.10 -0.85
C GLY A 68 4.87 -4.07 -1.26
N GLY A 69 4.30 -4.24 -2.46
CA GLY A 69 3.17 -3.44 -2.95
C GLY A 69 1.89 -4.27 -3.01
N CYS A 70 0.89 -3.97 -2.16
CA CYS A 70 -0.40 -4.65 -2.16
C CYS A 70 -1.51 -3.76 -2.72
N VAL A 71 -2.35 -4.28 -3.62
CA VAL A 71 -3.46 -3.53 -4.22
C VAL A 71 -4.79 -3.95 -3.62
N ALA A 72 -5.39 -3.09 -2.79
CA ALA A 72 -6.65 -3.33 -2.09
C ALA A 72 -7.88 -2.80 -2.85
N ILE A 73 -7.90 -2.99 -4.18
CA ILE A 73 -8.98 -2.52 -5.05
C ILE A 73 -9.89 -3.70 -5.44
N GLY A 74 -11.07 -3.77 -4.80
CA GLY A 74 -12.12 -4.75 -5.09
C GLY A 74 -13.11 -4.32 -6.18
N GLY A 75 -13.94 -5.26 -6.66
CA GLY A 75 -15.06 -5.02 -7.58
C GLY A 75 -14.71 -5.03 -9.08
N ALA A 76 -15.58 -4.42 -9.91
CA ALA A 76 -15.45 -4.38 -11.37
C ALA A 76 -14.31 -3.45 -11.89
N ARG A 77 -13.44 -2.95 -11.00
CA ARG A 77 -12.35 -1.99 -11.30
C ARG A 77 -11.03 -2.68 -11.65
N GLY A 78 -11.10 -3.72 -12.48
CA GLY A 78 -9.91 -4.47 -12.89
C GLY A 78 -8.89 -3.63 -13.69
N ALA A 79 -9.36 -2.55 -14.35
CA ALA A 79 -8.49 -1.58 -15.00
C ALA A 79 -7.66 -0.78 -13.97
N ASP A 80 -8.31 -0.23 -12.94
CA ASP A 80 -7.66 0.50 -11.85
C ASP A 80 -6.60 -0.35 -11.14
N ARG A 81 -6.87 -1.65 -10.97
CA ARG A 81 -5.89 -2.58 -10.38
C ARG A 81 -4.63 -2.69 -11.22
N ARG A 82 -4.75 -2.83 -12.55
CA ARG A 82 -3.60 -2.92 -13.46
C ARG A 82 -2.80 -1.63 -13.45
N GLU A 83 -3.48 -0.49 -13.54
CA GLU A 83 -2.83 0.83 -13.47
C GLU A 83 -2.00 0.99 -12.19
N VAL A 84 -2.54 0.56 -11.05
CA VAL A 84 -1.81 0.62 -9.78
C VAL A 84 -0.64 -0.38 -9.72
N LEU A 85 -0.81 -1.59 -10.25
CA LEU A 85 0.28 -2.55 -10.34
C LEU A 85 1.43 -2.01 -11.22
N ASP A 86 1.10 -1.33 -12.32
CA ASP A 86 2.09 -0.67 -13.17
C ASP A 86 2.83 0.44 -12.41
N VAL A 87 2.11 1.22 -11.59
CA VAL A 87 2.72 2.24 -10.73
C VAL A 87 3.67 1.62 -9.70
N PHE A 88 3.28 0.51 -9.06
CA PHE A 88 4.13 -0.18 -8.10
C PHE A 88 5.35 -0.85 -8.74
N ALA A 89 5.18 -1.46 -9.92
CA ALA A 89 6.30 -2.02 -10.68
C ALA A 89 7.29 -0.94 -11.11
N ALA A 90 6.79 0.21 -11.60
CA ALA A 90 7.64 1.36 -11.96
C ALA A 90 8.36 1.96 -10.75
N ALA A 91 7.77 1.84 -9.56
CA ALA A 91 8.36 2.25 -8.29
C ALA A 91 9.36 1.23 -7.70
N GLY A 92 9.53 0.06 -8.33
CA GLY A 92 10.45 -0.98 -7.89
C GLY A 92 10.00 -1.76 -6.65
N LEU A 93 8.69 -1.79 -6.37
CA LEU A 93 8.12 -2.55 -5.26
C LEU A 93 7.98 -4.03 -5.61
N ASP A 94 8.19 -4.90 -4.63
CA ASP A 94 7.94 -6.33 -4.78
C ASP A 94 6.43 -6.58 -4.79
N LEU A 95 5.92 -7.05 -5.91
CA LEU A 95 4.50 -7.38 -6.08
C LEU A 95 4.27 -8.84 -5.66
N PRO A 96 3.36 -9.13 -4.71
CA PRO A 96 2.97 -10.50 -4.39
C PRO A 96 2.16 -11.16 -5.53
#